data_AF-A0A7V0NEH6-F1
#
_entry.id   AF-A0A7V0NEH6-F1
#
_cell.length_a   1.000
_cell.length_b   1.000
_cell.length_c   1.000
_cell.angle_alpha   90.00
_cell.angle_beta   90.00
_cell.angle_gamma   90.00
#
_symmetry.space_group_name_H-M   'P 1'
#
loop_
_entity.id
_entity.type
_entity.pdbx_description
1 polymer ?
#
loop_
_entity_poly.entity_id
_entity_poly.type
_entity_poly.pdbx_seq_one_letter_code
_entity_poly.pdbx_strand_id
1 'polypeptide(L)'
;MTVDPYKYYILARTGEIKHHLILKQGETFALFDHCGDIEQIGLGEEGIYHKGMRFVSRLNFLLCETKPFFLSSGVREDNILLTVDLTNPDIILDENLFIPKGSIHIFRSKFLFEGSYYECMNVQNFAPFRVNLSISIVFDADFADIFEVRGVKR
;
A
#
# COMPACT_ATOMS: atom_id res chain seq x y z
N MET A 1 14.55 -10.15 -35.32
CA MET A 1 13.16 -9.65 -35.28
C MET A 1 12.94 -9.05 -33.90
N THR A 2 13.10 -7.74 -33.78
CA THR A 2 12.88 -7.00 -32.53
C THR A 2 11.37 -6.81 -32.37
N VAL A 3 10.78 -7.52 -31.41
CA VAL A 3 9.36 -7.35 -31.07
C VAL A 3 9.26 -6.07 -30.25
N ASP A 4 8.56 -5.06 -30.77
CA ASP A 4 8.25 -3.84 -30.03
C ASP A 4 7.29 -4.18 -28.88
N PRO A 5 7.72 -4.06 -27.61
CA PRO A 5 6.92 -4.45 -26.45
C PRO A 5 5.70 -3.53 -26.23
N TYR A 6 5.63 -2.37 -26.91
CA TYR A 6 4.56 -1.39 -26.73
C TYR A 6 3.42 -1.53 -27.75
N LYS A 7 3.55 -2.42 -28.75
CA LYS A 7 2.59 -2.55 -29.86
C LYS A 7 1.14 -2.84 -29.44
N TYR A 8 0.93 -3.37 -28.23
CA TYR A 8 -0.40 -3.68 -27.68
C TYR A 8 -0.59 -3.13 -26.25
N TYR A 9 0.21 -2.15 -25.83
CA TYR A 9 0.10 -1.57 -24.49
C TYR A 9 -1.13 -0.67 -24.41
N ILE A 10 -2.16 -1.14 -23.69
CA ILE A 10 -3.31 -0.32 -23.32
C ILE A 10 -2.96 0.36 -21.99
N LEU A 11 -2.79 1.68 -22.01
CA LEU A 11 -2.66 2.49 -20.81
C LEU A 11 -4.01 2.47 -20.07
N ALA A 12 -4.11 1.68 -19.01
CA ALA A 12 -5.23 1.77 -18.09
C ALA A 12 -5.18 3.14 -17.41
N ARG A 13 -6.21 3.96 -17.62
CA ARG A 13 -6.39 5.19 -16.85
C ARG A 13 -6.89 4.80 -15.47
N THR A 14 -6.17 5.20 -14.43
CA THR A 14 -6.61 5.05 -13.04
C THR A 14 -7.92 5.83 -12.87
N GLY A 15 -9.03 5.14 -12.61
CA GLY A 15 -10.25 5.78 -12.11
C GLY A 15 -10.06 6.20 -10.66
N GLU A 16 -10.67 7.30 -10.23
CA GLU A 16 -10.64 7.72 -8.82
C GLU A 16 -11.42 6.71 -7.95
N ILE A 17 -10.72 5.75 -7.36
CA ILE A 17 -11.26 4.90 -6.29
C ILE A 17 -11.02 5.65 -4.98
N LYS A 18 -11.91 6.58 -4.62
CA LYS A 18 -11.92 7.23 -3.30
C LYS A 18 -12.68 6.39 -2.28
N HIS A 19 -12.13 5.24 -1.93
CA HIS A 19 -12.55 4.52 -0.74
C HIS A 19 -11.36 4.43 0.22
N HIS A 20 -11.44 5.16 1.33
CA HIS A 20 -10.51 4.95 2.44
C HIS A 20 -10.82 3.60 3.08
N LEU A 21 -9.77 2.83 3.36
CA LEU A 21 -9.87 1.59 4.13
C LEU A 21 -9.65 1.96 5.59
N ILE A 22 -10.58 1.58 6.46
CA ILE A 22 -10.58 2.00 7.86
C ILE A 22 -10.48 0.77 8.75
N LEU A 23 -9.53 0.80 9.69
CA LEU A 23 -9.49 -0.11 10.84
C LEU A 23 -9.73 0.67 12.12
N LYS A 24 -10.46 0.08 13.07
CA LYS A 24 -10.68 0.69 14.39
C LYS A 24 -10.69 -0.36 15.49
N GLN A 25 -9.90 -0.12 16.53
CA GLN A 25 -9.88 -0.91 17.76
C GLN A 25 -9.64 0.02 18.96
N GLY A 26 -10.60 0.05 19.90
CA GLY A 26 -10.54 0.93 21.07
C GLY A 26 -10.32 2.40 20.67
N GLU A 27 -9.30 3.01 21.26
CA GLU A 27 -8.87 4.40 21.01
C GLU A 27 -7.96 4.56 19.78
N THR A 28 -7.77 3.50 19.00
CA THR A 28 -6.88 3.47 17.84
C THR A 28 -7.68 3.27 16.58
N PHE A 29 -7.41 4.07 15.55
CA PHE A 29 -7.95 3.85 14.23
C PHE A 29 -6.91 4.17 13.17
N ALA A 30 -7.03 3.54 12.01
CA ALA A 30 -6.13 3.75 10.90
C ALA A 30 -6.92 4.00 9.62
N LEU A 31 -6.51 5.01 8.85
CA LEU A 31 -7.02 5.31 7.53
C LEU A 31 -5.91 5.02 6.51
N PHE A 32 -6.23 4.17 5.54
CA PHE A 32 -5.35 3.82 4.43
C PHE A 32 -5.99 4.23 3.10
N ASP A 33 -5.15 4.37 2.08
CA ASP A 33 -5.60 4.39 0.69
C ASP A 33 -6.10 2.99 0.25
N HIS A 34 -6.56 2.88 -1.00
CA HIS A 34 -7.05 1.61 -1.55
C HIS A 34 -5.94 0.55 -1.71
N CYS A 35 -4.66 0.94 -1.72
CA CYS A 35 -3.51 0.04 -1.74
C CYS A 35 -3.06 -0.40 -0.34
N GLY A 36 -3.75 0.04 0.72
CA GLY A 36 -3.38 -0.23 2.10
C GLY A 36 -2.14 0.52 2.58
N ASP A 37 -1.77 1.60 1.88
CA ASP A 37 -0.69 2.50 2.24
C ASP A 37 -1.23 3.79 2.89
N ILE A 38 -0.34 4.54 3.53
CA ILE A 38 -0.61 5.83 4.15
C ILE A 38 0.25 6.86 3.43
N GLU A 39 -0.37 7.71 2.62
CA GLU A 39 0.31 8.80 1.92
C GLU A 39 -0.37 10.13 2.24
N GLN A 40 0.42 11.19 2.33
CA GLN A 40 -0.09 12.55 2.52
C GLN A 40 -0.52 13.16 1.17
N ILE A 41 -1.46 12.51 0.49
CA ILE A 41 -2.02 12.96 -0.80
C ILE A 41 -3.44 13.48 -0.56
N GLY A 42 -3.84 14.53 -1.28
CA GLY A 42 -5.18 15.10 -1.16
C GLY A 42 -5.36 15.86 0.15
N LEU A 43 -6.34 15.45 0.96
CA LEU A 43 -6.58 16.07 2.28
C LEU A 43 -5.55 15.63 3.33
N GLY A 44 -4.77 14.58 3.06
CA GLY A 44 -3.75 14.09 3.97
C GLY A 44 -4.33 13.60 5.30
N GLU A 45 -5.48 12.93 5.26
CA GLU A 45 -6.16 12.41 6.46
C GLU A 45 -5.72 10.97 6.78
N GLU A 46 -5.07 10.30 5.84
CA GLU A 46 -4.48 8.98 6.04
C GLU A 46 -3.50 9.01 7.22
N GLY A 47 -3.52 7.93 8.00
CA GLY A 47 -2.68 7.82 9.17
C GLY A 47 -3.13 6.78 10.17
N ILE A 48 -2.26 6.46 11.11
CA ILE A 48 -2.59 5.69 12.30
C ILE A 48 -2.72 6.66 13.47
N TYR A 49 -3.90 6.69 14.07
CA TYR A 49 -4.26 7.60 15.13
C TYR A 49 -4.47 6.83 16.43
N HIS A 50 -4.00 7.40 17.53
CA HIS A 50 -4.29 6.91 18.87
C HIS A 50 -4.68 8.08 19.76
N LYS A 51 -5.86 8.00 20.40
CA LYS A 51 -6.40 9.06 21.27
C LYS A 51 -6.41 10.45 20.60
N GLY A 52 -6.77 10.50 19.32
CA GLY A 52 -6.89 11.75 18.56
C GLY A 52 -5.58 12.30 17.98
N MET A 53 -4.44 11.67 18.25
CA MET A 53 -3.13 12.07 17.72
C MET A 53 -2.69 11.13 16.58
N ARG A 54 -2.17 11.67 15.48
CA ARG A 54 -1.60 10.87 14.38
C ARG A 54 -0.17 10.45 14.70
N PHE A 55 0.03 9.16 14.97
CA PHE A 55 1.35 8.58 15.25
C PHE A 55 2.10 8.18 13.99
N VAL A 56 1.39 7.76 12.94
CA VAL A 56 1.99 7.40 11.66
C VAL A 56 1.32 8.22 10.59
N SER A 57 2.08 9.11 9.96
CA SER A 57 1.63 9.99 8.87
C SER A 57 2.06 9.46 7.50
N ARG A 58 2.97 8.48 7.45
CA ARG A 58 3.33 7.81 6.20
C ARG A 58 3.62 6.34 6.44
N LEU A 59 3.18 5.50 5.51
CA LEU A 59 3.46 4.07 5.48
C LEU A 59 3.27 3.56 4.04
N ASN A 60 4.36 3.50 3.27
CA ASN A 60 4.32 3.12 1.86
C ASN A 60 5.06 1.83 1.65
N PHE A 61 4.48 0.91 0.90
CA PHE A 61 5.15 -0.30 0.45
C PHE A 61 5.68 -0.13 -0.98
N LEU A 62 6.96 -0.42 -1.16
CA LEU A 62 7.62 -0.38 -2.46
C LEU A 62 8.24 -1.74 -2.78
N LEU A 63 8.05 -2.18 -4.03
CA LEU A 63 8.72 -3.33 -4.61
C LEU A 63 9.71 -2.84 -5.66
N CYS A 64 11.00 -3.11 -5.44
CA CYS A 64 12.08 -2.66 -6.32
C CYS A 64 11.99 -1.15 -6.60
N GLU A 65 11.82 -0.34 -5.54
CA GLU A 65 11.66 1.12 -5.57
C GLU A 65 10.42 1.64 -6.33
N THR A 66 9.54 0.75 -6.78
CA THR A 66 8.32 1.08 -7.51
C THR A 66 7.08 0.71 -6.71
N LYS A 67 5.96 1.41 -6.97
CA LYS A 67 4.66 1.01 -6.43
C LYS A 67 4.16 -0.23 -7.16
N PRO A 68 3.76 -1.29 -6.43
CA PRO A 68 3.03 -2.40 -7.04
C PRO A 68 1.71 -1.96 -7.68
N PHE A 69 1.22 -2.75 -8.62
CA PHE A 69 -0.14 -2.63 -9.12
C PHE A 69 -1.14 -3.21 -8.14
N PHE A 70 -2.22 -2.46 -7.94
CA PHE A 70 -3.37 -2.86 -7.15
C PHE A 70 -4.18 -3.95 -7.87
N LEU A 71 -4.57 -4.99 -7.14
CA LEU A 71 -5.50 -6.01 -7.62
C LEU A 71 -6.85 -5.92 -6.89
N SER A 72 -6.81 -5.99 -5.56
CA SER A 72 -8.00 -5.89 -4.72
C SER A 72 -7.65 -5.51 -3.28
N SER A 73 -8.63 -4.94 -2.59
CA SER A 73 -8.56 -4.71 -1.14
C SER A 73 -9.92 -4.93 -0.52
N GLY A 74 -9.94 -5.29 0.75
CA GLY A 74 -11.17 -5.38 1.52
C GLY A 74 -10.90 -5.38 3.01
N VAL A 75 -11.84 -4.81 3.76
CA VAL A 75 -11.91 -5.02 5.19
C VAL A 75 -12.93 -6.12 5.45
N ARG A 76 -12.58 -7.10 6.27
CA ARG A 76 -13.51 -8.18 6.64
C ARG A 76 -14.73 -7.62 7.37
N GLU A 77 -15.84 -8.37 7.35
CA GLU A 77 -17.13 -7.94 7.92
C GLU A 77 -17.06 -7.53 9.40
N ASP A 78 -16.11 -8.08 10.15
CA ASP A 78 -15.87 -7.74 11.55
C ASP A 78 -15.08 -6.44 11.76
N ASN A 79 -14.61 -5.79 10.69
CA ASN A 79 -13.75 -4.62 10.71
C ASN A 79 -12.41 -4.83 11.45
N ILE A 80 -11.98 -6.09 11.63
CA ILE A 80 -10.77 -6.46 12.38
C ILE A 80 -9.57 -6.56 11.44
N LEU A 81 -9.78 -7.12 10.24
CA LEU A 81 -8.71 -7.44 9.31
C LEU A 81 -8.90 -6.71 7.98
N LEU A 82 -7.90 -5.91 7.61
CA LEU A 82 -7.74 -5.36 6.28
C LEU A 82 -6.82 -6.29 5.47
N THR A 83 -7.23 -6.65 4.26
CA THR A 83 -6.42 -7.41 3.31
C THR A 83 -6.25 -6.65 2.01
N VAL A 84 -5.05 -6.71 1.43
CA VAL A 84 -4.73 -6.10 0.13
C VAL A 84 -3.93 -7.07 -0.71
N ASP A 85 -4.35 -7.25 -1.96
CA ASP A 85 -3.66 -7.99 -3.00
C ASP A 85 -3.03 -7.02 -3.99
N LEU A 86 -1.74 -7.20 -4.23
CA LEU A 86 -0.93 -6.39 -5.13
C LEU A 86 -0.13 -7.31 -6.07
N THR A 87 0.37 -6.76 -7.17
CA THR A 87 1.32 -7.44 -8.06
C THR A 87 2.38 -6.51 -8.61
N ASN A 88 3.50 -7.05 -9.08
CA ASN A 88 4.54 -6.22 -9.69
C ASN A 88 4.11 -5.62 -11.04
N PRO A 89 4.55 -4.40 -11.36
CA PRO A 89 4.61 -3.93 -12.74
C PRO A 89 5.69 -4.70 -13.53
N ASP A 90 5.90 -4.35 -14.79
CA ASP A 90 7.10 -4.82 -15.49
C ASP A 90 8.35 -4.28 -14.77
N ILE A 91 9.24 -5.16 -14.31
CA ILE A 91 10.46 -4.81 -13.58
C ILE A 91 11.67 -5.24 -14.42
N ILE A 92 12.63 -4.32 -14.59
CA ILE A 92 13.93 -4.62 -15.16
C ILE A 92 14.93 -4.60 -13.99
N LEU A 93 15.44 -5.78 -13.63
CA LEU A 93 16.48 -5.97 -12.63
C LEU A 93 17.82 -6.14 -13.34
N ASP A 94 18.79 -5.31 -12.99
CA ASP A 94 20.08 -5.23 -13.68
C ASP A 94 19.92 -5.10 -15.22
N GLU A 95 21.00 -5.17 -16.00
CA GLU A 95 20.91 -4.97 -17.46
C GLU A 95 20.16 -6.09 -18.21
N ASN A 96 19.77 -7.20 -17.56
CA ASN A 96 19.36 -8.42 -18.27
C ASN A 96 18.17 -9.19 -17.69
N LEU A 97 17.69 -8.93 -16.47
CA LEU A 97 16.60 -9.71 -15.89
C LEU A 97 15.27 -8.95 -15.96
N PHE A 98 14.46 -9.32 -16.95
CA PHE A 98 13.09 -8.83 -17.08
C PHE A 98 12.13 -9.72 -16.28
N ILE A 99 11.42 -9.13 -15.32
CA ILE A 99 10.29 -9.75 -14.63
C ILE A 99 9.00 -9.19 -15.23
N PRO A 100 8.21 -10.02 -15.94
CA PRO A 100 6.93 -9.58 -16.48
C PRO A 100 5.98 -9.11 -15.37
N LYS A 101 5.18 -8.10 -15.65
CA LYS A 101 4.06 -7.71 -14.78
C LYS A 101 3.20 -8.92 -14.43
N GLY A 102 2.68 -8.97 -13.20
CA GLY A 102 1.85 -10.09 -12.77
C GLY A 102 2.61 -11.33 -12.28
N SER A 103 3.95 -11.33 -12.35
CA SER A 103 4.75 -12.52 -11.97
C SER A 103 4.94 -12.66 -10.46
N ILE A 104 4.82 -11.59 -9.70
CA ILE A 104 4.99 -11.54 -8.25
C ILE A 104 3.65 -11.15 -7.65
N HIS A 105 3.09 -12.00 -6.81
CA HIS A 105 1.92 -11.66 -6.01
C HIS A 105 2.37 -11.24 -4.62
N ILE A 106 1.73 -10.21 -4.10
CA ILE A 106 1.97 -9.68 -2.76
C ILE A 106 0.62 -9.60 -2.06
N PHE A 107 0.48 -10.35 -0.99
CA PHE A 107 -0.67 -10.29 -0.10
C PHE A 107 -0.27 -9.64 1.22
N ARG A 108 -0.98 -8.58 1.60
CA ARG A 108 -0.77 -7.83 2.84
C ARG A 108 -2.00 -7.97 3.70
N SER A 109 -1.83 -8.33 4.97
CA SER A 109 -2.90 -8.33 5.96
C SER A 109 -2.54 -7.45 7.15
N LYS A 110 -3.51 -6.67 7.62
CA LYS A 110 -3.32 -5.60 8.60
C LYS A 110 -4.42 -5.64 9.65
N PHE A 111 -4.08 -5.42 10.91
CA PHE A 111 -5.07 -5.28 11.99
C PHE A 111 -4.56 -4.37 13.10
N LEU A 112 -5.49 -3.91 13.94
CA LEU A 112 -5.19 -3.16 15.16
C LEU A 112 -5.53 -4.00 16.38
N PHE A 113 -4.64 -4.00 17.37
CA PHE A 113 -4.89 -4.69 18.63
C PHE A 113 -4.18 -3.98 19.79
N GLU A 114 -4.93 -3.69 20.85
CA GLU A 114 -4.43 -3.08 22.09
C GLU A 114 -3.52 -1.86 21.86
N GLY A 115 -3.95 -0.93 21.00
CA GLY A 115 -3.16 0.28 20.73
C GLY A 115 -2.02 0.12 19.72
N SER A 116 -1.83 -1.08 19.16
CA SER A 116 -0.73 -1.40 18.25
C SER A 116 -1.22 -1.75 16.85
N TYR A 117 -0.37 -1.45 15.87
CA TYR A 117 -0.55 -1.82 14.47
C TYR A 117 0.25 -3.06 14.12
N TYR A 118 -0.39 -4.01 13.43
CA TYR A 118 0.23 -5.23 12.95
C TYR A 118 0.03 -5.36 11.45
N GLU A 119 1.09 -5.74 10.74
CA GLU A 119 1.06 -6.06 9.32
C GLU A 119 1.83 -7.35 9.05
N CYS A 120 1.25 -8.23 8.22
CA CYS A 120 1.90 -9.42 7.69
C CYS A 120 1.92 -9.34 6.16
N MET A 121 3.06 -9.67 5.56
CA MET A 121 3.24 -9.64 4.10
C MET A 121 3.69 -11.01 3.60
N ASN A 122 2.95 -11.54 2.62
CA ASN A 122 3.28 -12.77 1.91
C ASN A 122 3.64 -12.41 0.47
N VAL A 123 4.81 -12.82 0.02
CA VAL A 123 5.30 -12.58 -1.35
C VAL A 123 5.46 -13.92 -2.05
N GLN A 124 4.84 -14.08 -3.22
CA GLN A 124 4.88 -15.30 -4.00
C GLN A 124 5.42 -15.02 -5.40
N ASN A 125 6.41 -15.80 -5.82
CA ASN A 125 6.99 -15.73 -7.16
C ASN A 125 6.35 -16.79 -8.07
N PHE A 126 5.68 -16.34 -9.12
CA PHE A 126 5.09 -17.17 -10.18
C PHE A 126 5.95 -17.19 -11.47
N ALA A 127 7.09 -16.49 -11.49
CA ALA A 127 8.02 -16.58 -12.62
C ALA A 127 8.68 -17.98 -12.69
N PRO A 128 9.04 -18.46 -13.90
CA PRO A 128 9.70 -19.76 -14.07
C PRO A 128 11.19 -19.75 -13.65
N PHE A 129 11.66 -18.67 -13.02
CA PHE A 129 13.05 -18.47 -12.58
C PHE A 129 13.09 -17.82 -11.20
N ARG A 130 14.24 -17.92 -10.53
CA ARG A 130 14.47 -17.24 -9.25
C ARG A 130 14.58 -15.73 -9.47
N VAL A 131 13.96 -14.97 -8.57
CA VAL A 131 13.97 -13.51 -8.59
C VAL A 131 14.62 -12.98 -7.32
N ASN A 132 15.45 -11.96 -7.44
CA ASN A 132 15.99 -11.21 -6.31
C ASN A 132 15.22 -9.88 -6.25
N LEU A 133 14.39 -9.70 -5.24
CA LEU A 133 13.52 -8.53 -5.12
C LEU A 133 13.94 -7.69 -3.92
N SER A 134 13.99 -6.37 -4.10
CA SER A 134 14.08 -5.42 -3.00
C SER A 134 12.67 -5.06 -2.53
N ILE A 135 12.45 -5.08 -1.22
CA ILE A 135 11.22 -4.62 -0.57
C ILE A 135 11.59 -3.47 0.36
N SER A 136 10.87 -2.36 0.26
CA SER A 136 11.09 -1.19 1.11
C SER A 136 9.78 -0.74 1.73
N ILE A 137 9.84 -0.39 3.02
CA ILE A 137 8.75 0.27 3.74
C ILE A 137 9.23 1.67 4.08
N VAL A 138 8.52 2.68 3.59
CA VAL A 138 8.79 4.07 3.92
C VAL A 138 7.78 4.52 4.95
N PHE A 139 8.24 4.99 6.11
CA PHE A 139 7.36 5.45 7.18
C PHE A 139 7.75 6.83 7.68
N ASP A 140 6.77 7.55 8.24
CA ASP A 140 6.96 8.87 8.85
C ASP A 140 5.93 9.10 9.97
N ALA A 141 6.25 10.01 10.88
CA ALA A 141 5.44 10.37 12.04
C ALA A 141 5.45 11.88 12.26
N ASP A 142 4.29 12.49 12.42
CA ASP A 142 4.17 13.94 12.64
C ASP A 142 3.58 14.33 13.99
N PHE A 143 2.89 13.41 14.69
CA PHE A 143 2.18 13.70 15.94
C PHE A 143 1.25 14.92 15.80
N ALA A 144 0.54 14.99 14.66
CA ALA A 144 -0.48 16.00 14.43
C ALA A 144 -1.80 15.60 15.11
N ASP A 145 -2.44 16.55 15.79
CA ASP A 145 -3.78 16.34 16.35
C ASP A 145 -4.83 16.25 15.24
N ILE A 146 -5.90 15.47 15.43
CA ILE A 146 -6.96 15.30 14.43
C ILE A 146 -7.61 16.63 13.98
N PHE A 147 -7.64 17.65 14.84
CA PHE A 147 -8.11 18.99 14.46
C PHE A 147 -7.10 19.70 13.57
N GLU A 148 -5.81 19.56 13.82
CA GLU A 148 -4.73 20.11 12.99
C GLU A 148 -4.73 19.44 11.59
N VAL A 149 -4.89 18.12 11.54
CA VAL A 149 -5.05 17.37 10.28
C VAL A 149 -6.26 17.86 9.49
N ARG A 150 -7.37 18.21 10.17
CA ARG A 150 -8.57 18.77 9.56
C ARG A 150 -8.48 20.27 9.24
N GLY A 151 -7.30 20.88 9.36
CA GLY A 151 -7.04 22.26 8.98
C GLY A 151 -7.41 23.31 10.03
N VAL A 152 -7.74 22.90 11.27
CA VAL A 152 -7.90 23.84 12.38
C VAL A 152 -6.52 24.36 12.79
N LYS A 153 -6.29 25.66 12.60
CA LYS A 153 -5.10 26.34 13.11
C LYS A 153 -5.28 26.67 14.59
N ARG A 154 -4.29 26.35 15.42
CA ARG A 154 -4.22 26.77 16.81
C ARG A 154 -3.69 28.20 16.94
#